data_AF-A0A2S7Y533-F1
#
_entry.id   AF-A0A2S7Y533-F1
#
_cell.length_a   1.000
_cell.length_b   1.000
_cell.length_c   1.000
_cell.angle_alpha   90.00
_cell.angle_beta   90.00
_cell.angle_gamma   90.00
#
_symmetry.space_group_name_H-M   'P 1'
#
loop_
_entity.id
_entity.type
_entity.pdbx_description
1 polymer ?
#
loop_
_entity_poly.entity_id
_entity_poly.type
_entity_poly.pdbx_seq_one_letter_code
_entity_poly.pdbx_strand_id
1 'polypeptide(L)'
;MVVSHGLNLFCALLRTRLADSVSLAGFYSILCTEACELCGEFAGYISLLTWKRCCFQCLQVAPELRLQTLAAARKQFHLTKVEIGQSRSFKTLPGIYSMDELPQKSRIAVICVHQAIPVVKKNAPALGQPVGSSRSNKLNFMGAIALPYYDRGTGKIEHGLSCAGCQFAVEKDIIGTRGEKWAFEARDKVYSRHGFLEHFRWCEQAHGLWRSSGEGAHVPSDLPEGARRGGYFNLRE
;
A
#
# COMPACT_ATOMS: atom_id res chain seq x y z
N MET A 1 1.34 -22.82 3.76
CA MET A 1 1.56 -21.80 2.69
C MET A 1 0.69 -20.57 2.83
N VAL A 2 -0.62 -20.64 2.52
CA VAL A 2 -1.54 -19.49 2.67
C VAL A 2 -1.57 -18.99 4.12
N VAL A 3 -1.72 -19.88 5.09
CA VAL A 3 -1.67 -19.53 6.52
C VAL A 3 -0.26 -19.17 6.97
N SER A 4 0.78 -19.77 6.36
CA SER A 4 2.18 -19.55 6.74
C SER A 4 2.73 -18.18 6.30
N HIS A 5 2.26 -17.66 5.16
CA HIS A 5 2.82 -16.45 4.54
C HIS A 5 1.77 -15.37 4.22
N GLY A 6 0.48 -15.67 4.43
CA GLY A 6 -0.64 -14.77 4.22
C GLY A 6 -1.57 -14.68 5.42
N LEU A 7 -1.14 -15.07 6.63
CA LEU A 7 -1.98 -15.08 7.84
C LEU A 7 -2.68 -13.74 8.06
N ASN A 8 -1.96 -12.63 7.92
CA ASN A 8 -2.51 -11.30 8.12
C ASN A 8 -3.66 -11.01 7.14
N LEU A 9 -3.51 -11.39 5.87
CA LEU A 9 -4.56 -11.21 4.86
C LEU A 9 -5.75 -12.11 5.16
N PHE A 10 -5.51 -13.37 5.53
CA PHE A 10 -6.57 -14.29 5.92
C PHE A 10 -7.37 -13.77 7.14
N CYS A 11 -6.68 -13.33 8.19
CA CYS A 11 -7.30 -12.69 9.35
C CYS A 11 -8.06 -11.41 8.98
N ALA A 12 -7.52 -10.57 8.10
CA ALA A 12 -8.18 -9.38 7.63
C ALA A 12 -9.47 -9.71 6.87
N LEU A 13 -9.46 -10.69 5.97
CA LEU A 13 -10.65 -11.16 5.25
C LEU A 13 -11.76 -11.63 6.18
N LEU A 14 -11.42 -12.40 7.22
CA LEU A 14 -12.39 -12.87 8.20
C LEU A 14 -12.97 -11.70 9.02
N ARG A 15 -12.12 -10.82 9.54
CA ARG A 15 -12.53 -9.68 10.40
C ARG A 15 -13.31 -8.60 9.63
N THR A 16 -13.10 -8.51 8.31
CA THR A 16 -13.81 -7.60 7.41
C THR A 16 -15.02 -8.25 6.74
N ARG A 17 -15.23 -9.57 6.93
CA ARG A 17 -16.29 -10.36 6.29
C ARG A 17 -16.23 -10.32 4.76
N LEU A 18 -15.02 -10.39 4.22
CA LEU A 18 -14.77 -10.48 2.77
C LEU A 18 -14.30 -11.88 2.34
N ALA A 19 -14.16 -12.82 3.27
CA ALA A 19 -13.65 -14.16 2.99
C ALA A 19 -14.58 -15.00 2.08
N ASP A 20 -15.89 -14.74 2.10
CA ASP A 20 -16.91 -15.39 1.27
C ASP A 20 -16.70 -15.17 -0.24
N SER A 21 -16.02 -14.08 -0.59
CA SER A 21 -15.74 -13.68 -1.97
C SER A 21 -14.36 -14.13 -2.48
N VAL A 22 -13.62 -14.93 -1.71
CA VAL A 22 -12.24 -15.34 -2.04
C VAL A 22 -12.08 -16.84 -1.88
N SER A 23 -11.75 -17.54 -2.98
CA SER A 23 -11.38 -18.95 -2.92
C SER A 23 -9.95 -19.14 -2.43
N LEU A 24 -9.64 -20.31 -1.85
CA LEU A 24 -8.27 -20.66 -1.48
C LEU A 24 -7.31 -20.63 -2.67
N ALA A 25 -7.78 -21.07 -3.85
CA ALA A 25 -7.00 -21.00 -5.09
C ALA A 25 -6.74 -19.54 -5.52
N GLY A 26 -7.75 -18.66 -5.41
CA GLY A 26 -7.59 -17.24 -5.70
C GLY A 26 -6.63 -16.54 -4.73
N PHE A 27 -6.70 -16.91 -3.44
CA PHE A 27 -5.72 -16.47 -2.44
C PHE A 27 -4.31 -16.90 -2.82
N TYR A 28 -4.11 -18.19 -3.08
CA TYR A 28 -2.81 -18.73 -3.43
C TYR A 28 -2.25 -18.07 -4.70
N SER A 29 -3.10 -17.88 -5.71
CA SER A 29 -2.72 -17.17 -6.94
C SER A 29 -2.23 -15.77 -6.65
N ILE A 30 -2.94 -14.99 -5.84
CA ILE A 30 -2.52 -13.64 -5.47
C ILE A 30 -1.23 -13.66 -4.65
N LEU A 31 -1.06 -14.59 -3.71
CA LEU A 31 0.20 -14.73 -2.97
C LEU A 31 1.40 -14.97 -3.92
N CYS A 32 1.17 -15.64 -5.06
CA CYS A 32 2.16 -15.94 -6.09
C CYS A 32 2.25 -14.89 -7.21
N THR A 33 1.63 -13.73 -7.07
CA THR A 33 1.73 -12.63 -8.03
C THR A 33 2.73 -11.60 -7.51
N GLU A 34 3.81 -11.34 -8.25
CA GLU A 34 4.84 -10.36 -7.88
C GLU A 34 4.45 -8.93 -8.30
N ALA A 35 3.92 -8.79 -9.51
CA ALA A 35 3.70 -7.50 -10.14
C ALA A 35 2.40 -6.81 -9.71
N CYS A 36 2.44 -5.48 -9.72
CA CYS A 36 1.31 -4.60 -9.55
C CYS A 36 0.41 -4.72 -10.78
N GLU A 37 -0.88 -4.99 -10.55
CA GLU A 37 -1.86 -5.13 -11.64
C GLU A 37 -2.11 -3.81 -12.40
N LEU A 38 -1.63 -2.69 -11.87
CA LEU A 38 -1.89 -1.36 -12.42
C LEU A 38 -0.68 -0.78 -13.16
N CYS A 39 0.55 -1.11 -12.74
CA CYS A 39 1.76 -0.53 -13.33
C CYS A 39 2.90 -1.52 -13.59
N GLY A 40 2.78 -2.79 -13.19
CA GLY A 40 3.82 -3.81 -13.40
C GLY A 40 4.97 -3.81 -12.38
N GLU A 41 5.16 -2.74 -11.61
CA GLU A 41 6.16 -2.68 -10.52
C GLU A 41 5.87 -3.69 -9.40
N PHE A 42 6.83 -3.93 -8.49
CA PHE A 42 6.62 -4.86 -7.38
C PHE A 42 5.40 -4.49 -6.51
N ALA A 43 4.51 -5.45 -6.27
CA ALA A 43 3.29 -5.26 -5.49
C ALA A 43 3.45 -5.71 -4.05
N GLY A 44 3.78 -4.79 -3.14
CA GLY A 44 3.83 -5.07 -1.70
C GLY A 44 2.47 -5.18 -1.01
N TYR A 45 1.36 -4.87 -1.70
CA TYR A 45 0.04 -4.76 -1.10
C TYR A 45 -1.04 -5.46 -1.93
N ILE A 46 -2.14 -5.78 -1.27
CA ILE A 46 -3.41 -6.17 -1.91
C ILE A 46 -4.54 -5.29 -1.37
N SER A 47 -5.37 -4.78 -2.27
CA SER A 47 -6.64 -4.14 -1.89
C SER A 47 -7.69 -5.19 -1.57
N LEU A 48 -8.25 -5.13 -0.35
CA LEU A 48 -9.21 -6.12 0.13
C LEU A 48 -10.50 -6.12 -0.68
N LEU A 49 -10.93 -4.94 -1.14
CA LEU A 49 -12.23 -4.78 -1.79
C LEU A 49 -12.17 -5.06 -3.30
N THR A 50 -11.08 -4.65 -3.97
CA THR A 50 -10.90 -4.91 -5.39
C THR A 50 -10.22 -6.24 -5.67
N TRP A 51 -9.63 -6.87 -4.64
CA TRP A 51 -8.82 -8.08 -4.74
C TRP A 51 -7.61 -7.94 -5.69
N LYS A 52 -7.12 -6.71 -5.85
CA LYS A 52 -5.99 -6.40 -6.73
C LYS A 52 -4.68 -6.26 -5.96
N ARG A 53 -3.61 -6.88 -6.47
CA ARG A 53 -2.24 -6.57 -6.03
C ARG A 53 -1.77 -5.23 -6.57
N CYS A 54 -1.14 -4.46 -5.71
CA CYS A 54 -0.67 -3.13 -6.05
C CYS A 54 0.63 -2.75 -5.32
N CYS A 55 1.40 -1.86 -5.95
CA CYS A 55 2.53 -1.20 -5.31
C CYS A 55 2.04 -0.06 -4.40
N PHE A 56 2.94 0.46 -3.56
CA PHE A 56 2.64 1.55 -2.63
C PHE A 56 2.09 2.80 -3.34
N GLN A 57 2.72 3.22 -4.43
CA GLN A 57 2.31 4.39 -5.20
C GLN A 57 0.90 4.24 -5.77
N CYS A 58 0.61 3.12 -6.42
CA CYS A 58 -0.72 2.86 -6.95
C CYS A 58 -1.77 2.79 -5.83
N LEU A 59 -1.44 2.19 -4.68
CA LEU A 59 -2.35 2.20 -3.53
C LEU A 59 -2.71 3.61 -3.07
N GLN A 60 -1.76 4.56 -3.14
CA GLN A 60 -1.99 5.95 -2.78
C GLN A 60 -2.88 6.69 -3.78
N VAL A 61 -2.63 6.54 -5.09
CA VAL A 61 -3.19 7.48 -6.08
C VAL A 61 -4.11 6.85 -7.13
N ALA A 62 -4.12 5.52 -7.30
CA ALA A 62 -4.86 4.88 -8.38
C ALA A 62 -6.39 5.04 -8.18
N PRO A 63 -7.12 5.60 -9.17
CA PRO A 63 -8.58 5.73 -9.10
C PRO A 63 -9.31 4.41 -8.86
N GLU A 64 -8.78 3.31 -9.38
CA GLU A 64 -9.33 1.95 -9.27
C GLU A 64 -9.33 1.44 -7.83
N LEU A 65 -8.41 1.94 -6.99
CA LEU A 65 -8.25 1.53 -5.59
C LEU A 65 -8.86 2.54 -4.61
N ARG A 66 -9.40 3.65 -5.12
CA ARG A 66 -9.90 4.76 -4.30
C ARG A 66 -11.08 4.31 -3.45
N LEU A 67 -10.86 4.33 -2.14
CA LEU A 67 -11.89 4.09 -1.14
C LEU A 67 -12.48 5.40 -0.64
N GLN A 68 -13.79 5.37 -0.41
CA GLN A 68 -14.52 6.44 0.25
C GLN A 68 -15.38 5.87 1.37
N THR A 69 -15.72 6.71 2.35
CA THR A 69 -16.72 6.32 3.34
C THR A 69 -18.07 6.14 2.63
N LEU A 70 -18.85 5.17 3.10
CA LEU A 70 -20.18 4.91 2.55
C LEU A 70 -21.08 6.15 2.65
N ALA A 71 -20.96 6.93 3.73
CA ALA A 71 -21.68 8.19 3.90
C ALA A 71 -21.29 9.26 2.86
N ALA A 72 -19.99 9.42 2.58
CA ALA A 72 -19.50 10.35 1.57
C ALA A 72 -19.94 9.92 0.17
N ALA A 73 -19.79 8.65 -0.17
CA ALA A 73 -20.22 8.10 -1.45
C ALA A 73 -21.74 8.24 -1.65
N ARG A 74 -22.55 7.96 -0.61
CA ARG A 74 -23.99 8.17 -0.65
C ARG A 74 -24.35 9.63 -0.97
N LYS A 75 -23.66 10.58 -0.33
CA LYS A 75 -23.87 12.01 -0.57
C LYS A 75 -23.43 12.42 -1.98
N GLN A 76 -22.28 11.93 -2.44
CA GLN A 76 -21.69 12.29 -3.72
C GLN A 76 -22.45 11.72 -4.92
N PHE A 77 -22.92 10.47 -4.81
CA PHE A 77 -23.54 9.73 -5.91
C PHE A 77 -25.06 9.60 -5.75
N HIS A 78 -25.65 10.24 -4.74
CA HIS A 78 -27.08 10.18 -4.43
C HIS A 78 -27.63 8.74 -4.31
N LEU A 79 -26.83 7.84 -3.74
CA LEU A 79 -27.18 6.41 -3.64
C LEU A 79 -28.41 6.19 -2.76
N THR A 80 -29.36 5.42 -3.27
CA THR A 80 -30.50 4.87 -2.53
C THR A 80 -30.04 3.80 -1.54
N LYS A 81 -30.89 3.46 -0.56
CA LYS A 81 -30.61 2.35 0.37
C LYS A 81 -30.40 1.02 -0.36
N VAL A 82 -31.09 0.80 -1.48
CA VAL A 82 -30.99 -0.42 -2.28
C VAL A 82 -29.65 -0.50 -3.00
N GLU A 83 -29.23 0.57 -3.68
CA GLU A 83 -27.94 0.63 -4.39
C GLU A 83 -26.75 0.49 -3.42
N ILE A 84 -26.88 1.03 -2.21
CA ILE A 84 -25.90 0.82 -1.13
C ILE A 84 -25.85 -0.67 -0.73
N GLY A 85 -27.00 -1.31 -0.58
CA GLY A 85 -27.08 -2.75 -0.24
C GLY A 85 -26.50 -3.66 -1.31
N GLN A 86 -26.53 -3.24 -2.57
CA GLN A 86 -25.91 -3.95 -3.70
C GLN A 86 -24.40 -3.67 -3.84
N SER A 87 -23.93 -2.55 -3.29
CA SER A 87 -22.52 -2.16 -3.37
C SER A 87 -21.67 -3.00 -2.41
N ARG A 88 -20.58 -3.57 -2.93
CA ARG A 88 -19.61 -4.26 -2.08
C ARG A 88 -18.97 -3.25 -1.12
N SER A 89 -19.12 -3.49 0.17
CA SER A 89 -18.61 -2.63 1.24
C SER A 89 -18.09 -3.47 2.41
N PHE A 90 -17.23 -2.88 3.22
CA PHE A 90 -16.81 -3.50 4.48
C PHE A 90 -16.48 -2.46 5.53
N LYS A 91 -16.37 -2.90 6.79
CA LYS A 91 -15.88 -2.07 7.88
C LYS A 91 -14.38 -2.28 8.07
N THR A 92 -13.61 -1.20 7.92
CA THR A 92 -12.18 -1.19 8.14
C THR A 92 -11.80 -1.68 9.55
N LEU A 93 -10.54 -2.04 9.73
CA LEU A 93 -10.02 -2.47 11.02
C LEU A 93 -9.38 -1.28 11.76
N PRO A 94 -9.38 -1.28 13.10
CA PRO A 94 -8.53 -0.36 13.85
C PRO A 94 -7.06 -0.69 13.61
N GLY A 95 -6.18 0.30 13.67
CA GLY A 95 -4.75 0.14 13.44
C GLY A 95 -4.03 1.44 13.14
N ILE A 96 -2.74 1.34 12.87
CA ILE A 96 -1.90 2.45 12.40
C ILE A 96 -1.75 2.29 10.89
N TYR A 97 -2.03 3.36 10.14
CA TYR A 97 -2.09 3.35 8.69
C TYR A 97 -1.32 4.53 8.11
N SER A 98 -1.00 4.41 6.81
CA SER A 98 -0.22 5.38 6.02
C SER A 98 1.14 5.73 6.63
N MET A 99 1.84 6.66 5.99
CA MET A 99 3.11 7.22 6.49
C MET A 99 2.88 8.28 7.57
N ASP A 100 1.63 8.65 7.86
CA ASP A 100 1.31 9.60 8.94
C ASP A 100 1.37 8.93 10.32
N GLU A 101 1.34 7.60 10.36
CA GLU A 101 1.30 6.76 11.57
C GLU A 101 0.25 7.17 12.62
N LEU A 102 -0.85 7.78 12.17
CA LEU A 102 -1.93 8.17 13.06
C LEU A 102 -2.78 6.95 13.44
N PRO A 103 -2.92 6.62 14.74
CA PRO A 103 -3.77 5.52 15.17
C PRO A 103 -5.23 5.77 14.82
N GLN A 104 -5.85 4.81 14.14
CA GLN A 104 -7.27 4.82 13.83
C GLN A 104 -7.99 3.79 14.70
N LYS A 105 -8.79 4.27 15.65
CA LYS A 105 -9.55 3.41 16.59
C LYS A 105 -10.89 2.95 16.05
N SER A 106 -11.54 3.76 15.20
CA SER A 106 -12.88 3.46 14.70
C SER A 106 -12.87 2.58 13.46
N ARG A 107 -13.90 1.73 13.36
CA ARG A 107 -14.19 0.95 12.15
C ARG A 107 -15.09 1.76 11.23
N ILE A 108 -14.61 2.04 10.03
CA ILE A 108 -15.29 2.92 9.06
C ILE A 108 -15.85 2.06 7.94
N ALA A 109 -17.13 2.24 7.61
CA ALA A 109 -17.73 1.58 6.46
C ALA A 109 -17.24 2.27 5.17
N VAL A 110 -16.62 1.52 4.28
CA VAL A 110 -16.02 2.03 3.04
C VAL A 110 -16.47 1.24 1.82
N ILE A 111 -16.44 1.92 0.67
CA ILE A 111 -16.69 1.35 -0.66
C ILE A 111 -15.57 1.77 -1.62
N CYS A 112 -15.38 1.00 -2.70
CA CYS A 112 -14.53 1.39 -3.82
C CYS A 112 -15.35 2.24 -4.77
N VAL A 113 -14.91 3.48 -5.00
CA VAL A 113 -15.62 4.43 -5.87
C VAL A 113 -15.74 3.85 -7.29
N HIS A 114 -14.64 3.32 -7.82
CA HIS A 114 -14.60 2.78 -9.17
C HIS A 114 -15.58 1.60 -9.37
N GLN A 115 -15.71 0.72 -8.37
CA GLN A 115 -16.65 -0.40 -8.42
C GLN A 115 -18.10 0.01 -8.16
N ALA A 116 -18.34 1.16 -7.52
CA ALA A 116 -19.69 1.66 -7.26
C ALA A 116 -20.32 2.32 -8.50
N ILE A 117 -19.51 2.92 -9.39
CA ILE A 117 -19.98 3.66 -10.58
C ILE A 117 -21.00 2.88 -11.44
N PRO A 118 -20.79 1.58 -11.77
CA PRO A 118 -21.75 0.82 -12.55
C PRO A 118 -23.14 0.70 -11.90
N VAL A 119 -23.22 0.76 -10.56
CA VAL A 119 -24.47 0.72 -9.79
C VAL A 119 -25.22 2.06 -9.88
N VAL A 120 -24.51 3.18 -10.05
CA VAL A 120 -25.05 4.57 -10.09
C VAL A 120 -25.61 4.97 -11.46
N LYS A 121 -25.70 4.05 -12.43
CA LYS A 121 -25.96 4.33 -13.86
C LYS A 121 -27.32 4.97 -14.21
N LYS A 122 -28.02 5.62 -13.27
CA LYS A 122 -29.14 6.50 -13.58
C LYS A 122 -28.86 8.01 -13.53
N ASN A 123 -27.90 8.55 -12.78
CA ASN A 123 -27.75 10.03 -12.65
C ASN A 123 -26.37 10.57 -12.20
N ALA A 124 -25.24 9.94 -12.56
CA ALA A 124 -23.94 10.44 -12.10
C ALA A 124 -23.48 11.69 -12.90
N PRO A 125 -23.23 12.86 -12.26
CA PRO A 125 -22.50 13.94 -12.91
C PRO A 125 -21.08 13.46 -13.26
N ALA A 126 -20.48 14.07 -14.30
CA ALA A 126 -19.10 13.79 -14.72
C ALA A 126 -18.19 13.72 -13.49
N LEU A 127 -17.33 12.70 -13.41
CA LEU A 127 -16.37 12.55 -12.32
C LEU A 127 -15.60 13.87 -12.17
N GLY A 128 -15.99 14.68 -11.20
CA GLY A 128 -15.25 15.86 -10.83
C GLY A 128 -13.83 15.43 -10.49
N GLN A 129 -12.85 16.22 -10.94
CA GLN A 129 -11.45 16.04 -10.60
C GLN A 129 -11.32 15.74 -9.09
N PRO A 130 -10.37 14.88 -8.70
CA PRO A 130 -10.19 14.49 -7.31
C PRO A 130 -10.04 15.74 -6.44
N VAL A 131 -11.10 16.06 -5.70
CA VAL A 131 -11.05 17.12 -4.69
C VAL A 131 -10.12 16.64 -3.59
N GLY A 132 -9.00 17.34 -3.45
CA GLY A 132 -8.10 17.26 -2.31
C GLY A 132 -6.85 16.43 -2.57
N SER A 133 -5.75 17.14 -2.82
CA SER A 133 -4.36 16.73 -2.63
C SER A 133 -4.05 16.48 -1.14
N SER A 134 -4.86 15.67 -0.48
CA SER A 134 -4.54 15.17 0.85
C SER A 134 -3.41 14.16 0.68
N ARG A 135 -2.25 14.45 1.29
CA ARG A 135 -1.05 13.59 1.40
C ARG A 135 -1.28 12.21 2.03
N SER A 136 -2.53 11.77 2.15
CA SER A 136 -2.89 10.49 2.72
C SER A 136 -4.29 10.10 2.26
N ASN A 137 -4.40 9.23 1.25
CA ASN A 137 -5.61 8.43 1.05
C ASN A 137 -5.65 7.34 2.13
N LYS A 138 -5.71 7.75 3.40
CA LYS A 138 -5.72 6.87 4.58
C LYS A 138 -6.71 5.72 4.41
N LEU A 139 -7.89 6.01 3.83
CA LEU A 139 -8.90 5.00 3.57
C LEU A 139 -8.40 3.88 2.65
N ASN A 140 -7.61 4.18 1.62
CA ASN A 140 -7.03 3.16 0.74
C ASN A 140 -6.12 2.22 1.55
N PHE A 141 -5.25 2.77 2.39
CA PHE A 141 -4.40 1.98 3.29
C PHE A 141 -5.22 1.16 4.30
N MET A 142 -6.31 1.71 4.81
CA MET A 142 -7.23 1.00 5.71
C MET A 142 -8.00 -0.15 5.03
N GLY A 143 -8.03 -0.17 3.70
CA GLY A 143 -8.63 -1.24 2.91
C GLY A 143 -7.64 -2.03 2.08
N ALA A 144 -6.38 -1.98 2.45
CA ALA A 144 -5.34 -2.81 1.89
C ALA A 144 -4.57 -3.49 3.01
N ILE A 145 -3.77 -4.48 2.63
CA ILE A 145 -2.86 -5.14 3.55
C ILE A 145 -1.55 -5.44 2.84
N ALA A 146 -0.45 -5.35 3.59
CA ALA A 146 0.84 -5.81 3.13
C ALA A 146 0.77 -7.33 2.88
N LEU A 147 1.28 -7.76 1.74
CA LEU A 147 1.29 -9.16 1.35
C LEU A 147 2.63 -9.43 0.67
N PRO A 148 3.44 -10.40 1.14
CA PRO A 148 4.65 -10.76 0.42
C PRO A 148 4.33 -11.40 -0.94
N TYR A 149 5.36 -11.52 -1.76
CA TYR A 149 5.36 -12.38 -2.94
C TYR A 149 5.95 -13.75 -2.56
N TYR A 150 5.26 -14.83 -2.95
CA TYR A 150 5.78 -16.19 -2.86
C TYR A 150 6.19 -16.68 -4.25
N ASP A 151 7.47 -16.98 -4.41
CA ASP A 151 7.99 -17.60 -5.62
C ASP A 151 7.77 -19.11 -5.60
N ARG A 152 6.96 -19.59 -6.55
CA ARG A 152 6.64 -21.01 -6.71
C ARG A 152 7.82 -21.85 -7.17
N GLY A 153 8.73 -21.27 -7.95
CA GLY A 153 9.89 -21.98 -8.49
C GLY A 153 10.96 -22.21 -7.42
N THR A 154 11.22 -21.21 -6.59
CA THR A 154 12.28 -21.29 -5.56
C THR A 154 11.76 -21.63 -4.16
N GLY A 155 10.46 -21.52 -3.93
CA GLY A 155 9.85 -21.67 -2.62
C GLY A 155 10.14 -20.52 -1.65
N LYS A 156 10.68 -19.40 -2.13
CA LYS A 156 11.10 -18.25 -1.32
C LYS A 156 10.00 -17.19 -1.20
N ILE A 157 10.13 -16.38 -0.15
CA ILE A 157 9.25 -15.25 0.14
C ILE A 157 10.03 -13.95 -0.04
N GLU A 158 9.43 -12.99 -0.75
CA GLU A 158 9.91 -11.63 -0.87
C GLU A 158 8.91 -10.64 -0.26
N HIS A 159 9.32 -9.91 0.77
CA HIS A 159 8.50 -8.88 1.41
C HIS A 159 8.55 -7.51 0.70
N GLY A 160 9.45 -7.37 -0.27
CA GLY A 160 9.83 -6.09 -0.85
C GLY A 160 10.91 -5.38 -0.04
N LEU A 161 11.65 -4.51 -0.70
CA LEU A 161 12.77 -3.75 -0.15
C LEU A 161 12.54 -2.26 -0.32
N SER A 162 12.93 -1.47 0.67
CA SER A 162 13.02 -0.01 0.57
C SER A 162 14.46 0.43 0.69
N CYS A 163 14.80 1.59 0.10
CA CYS A 163 16.18 2.06 0.05
C CYS A 163 16.52 2.97 1.22
N ALA A 164 17.43 2.53 2.10
CA ALA A 164 17.99 3.37 3.16
C ALA A 164 18.69 4.62 2.60
N GLY A 165 19.30 4.54 1.41
CA GLY A 165 19.85 5.72 0.72
C GLY A 165 18.79 6.76 0.37
N CYS A 166 17.64 6.34 -0.17
CA CYS A 166 16.53 7.25 -0.44
C CYS A 166 15.93 7.83 0.84
N GLN A 167 15.85 7.04 1.92
CA GLN A 167 15.43 7.53 3.23
C GLN A 167 16.41 8.60 3.76
N PHE A 168 17.72 8.32 3.70
CA PHE A 168 18.77 9.24 4.10
C PHE A 168 18.70 10.56 3.32
N ALA A 169 18.47 10.48 2.01
CA ALA A 169 18.37 11.64 1.15
C ALA A 169 17.23 12.59 1.57
N VAL A 170 16.10 12.03 2.02
CA VAL A 170 14.96 12.81 2.53
C VAL A 170 15.23 13.34 3.94
N GLU A 171 15.77 12.52 4.85
CA GLU A 171 16.05 12.94 6.24
C GLU A 171 17.15 14.02 6.35
N LYS A 172 18.06 14.07 5.38
CA LYS A 172 19.13 15.07 5.31
C LYS A 172 18.81 16.24 4.39
N ASP A 173 17.57 16.33 3.90
CA ASP A 173 17.14 17.35 2.93
C ASP A 173 18.08 17.45 1.71
N ILE A 174 18.69 16.33 1.29
CA ILE A 174 19.53 16.28 0.07
C ILE A 174 18.63 16.33 -1.16
N ILE A 175 17.51 15.61 -1.10
CA ILE A 175 16.45 15.66 -2.11
C ILE A 175 15.17 16.19 -1.46
N GLY A 176 14.37 16.93 -2.22
CA GLY A 176 13.11 17.43 -1.71
C GLY A 176 13.23 18.56 -0.69
N THR A 177 14.27 19.40 -0.79
CA THR A 177 14.46 20.66 0.00
C THR A 177 13.25 21.61 0.02
N ARG A 178 12.23 21.37 -0.82
CA ARG A 178 10.95 22.10 -0.86
C ARG A 178 9.72 21.20 -0.68
N GLY A 179 9.88 20.00 -0.12
CA GLY A 179 8.80 19.02 0.03
C GLY A 179 8.28 18.49 -1.31
N GLU A 180 9.17 18.39 -2.30
CA GLU A 180 8.82 17.94 -3.65
C GLU A 180 8.28 16.52 -3.63
N LYS A 181 7.15 16.31 -4.30
CA LYS A 181 6.39 15.05 -4.25
C LYS A 181 7.23 13.84 -4.67
N TRP A 182 8.06 14.00 -5.69
CA TRP A 182 8.88 12.91 -6.25
C TRP A 182 9.90 12.35 -5.25
N ALA A 183 10.40 13.18 -4.31
CA ALA A 183 11.37 12.73 -3.30
C ALA A 183 10.74 11.70 -2.35
N PHE A 184 9.49 11.96 -1.94
CA PHE A 184 8.72 11.02 -1.13
C PHE A 184 8.30 9.78 -1.92
N GLU A 185 7.96 9.94 -3.20
CA GLU A 185 7.65 8.78 -4.08
C GLU A 185 8.86 7.86 -4.25
N ALA A 186 10.08 8.42 -4.36
CA ALA A 186 11.31 7.65 -4.43
C ALA A 186 11.61 6.92 -3.10
N ARG A 187 11.44 7.61 -1.97
CA ARG A 187 11.60 7.04 -0.62
C ARG A 187 10.60 5.90 -0.35
N ASP A 188 9.34 6.10 -0.70
CA ASP A 188 8.24 5.17 -0.40
C ASP A 188 8.16 4.00 -1.41
N LYS A 189 9.03 4.00 -2.43
CA LYS A 189 9.09 2.90 -3.40
C LYS A 189 9.53 1.61 -2.70
N VAL A 190 8.79 0.55 -2.99
CA VAL A 190 9.09 -0.82 -2.58
C VAL A 190 9.49 -1.61 -3.81
N TYR A 191 10.66 -2.23 -3.77
CA TYR A 191 11.28 -2.96 -4.86
C TYR A 191 11.24 -4.46 -4.63
N SER A 192 11.21 -5.25 -5.70
CA SER A 192 11.66 -6.65 -5.64
C SER A 192 13.16 -6.71 -5.36
N ARG A 193 13.70 -7.88 -5.03
CA ARG A 193 15.16 -8.02 -4.88
C ARG A 193 15.92 -7.57 -6.14
N HIS A 194 15.47 -8.00 -7.31
CA HIS A 194 16.08 -7.61 -8.59
C HIS A 194 15.95 -6.10 -8.83
N GLY A 195 14.74 -5.55 -8.66
CA GLY A 195 14.50 -4.11 -8.84
C GLY A 195 15.32 -3.24 -7.90
N PHE A 196 15.57 -3.70 -6.67
CA PHE A 196 16.43 -3.00 -5.72
C PHE A 196 17.88 -2.95 -6.20
N LEU A 197 18.42 -4.06 -6.74
CA LEU A 197 19.78 -4.09 -7.26
C LEU A 197 19.95 -3.18 -8.48
N GLU A 198 18.96 -3.12 -9.36
CA GLU A 198 18.95 -2.15 -10.46
C GLU A 198 18.90 -0.70 -9.95
N HIS A 199 18.09 -0.43 -8.94
CA HIS A 199 18.07 0.88 -8.26
C HIS A 199 19.42 1.23 -7.61
N PHE A 200 20.04 0.26 -6.95
CA PHE A 200 21.28 0.45 -6.20
C PHE A 200 22.40 1.00 -7.10
N ARG A 201 22.51 0.52 -8.34
CA ARG A 201 23.54 0.92 -9.33
C ARG A 201 23.72 2.43 -9.51
N TRP A 202 22.69 3.22 -9.27
CA TRP A 202 22.72 4.68 -9.44
C TRP A 202 22.37 5.45 -8.16
N CYS A 203 22.03 4.77 -7.06
CA CYS A 203 21.69 5.45 -5.81
C CYS A 203 22.96 5.84 -5.03
N GLU A 204 23.44 7.07 -5.25
CA GLU A 204 24.65 7.59 -4.59
C GLU A 204 24.60 7.48 -3.06
N GLN A 205 23.43 7.76 -2.47
CA GLN A 205 23.24 7.71 -1.02
C GLN A 205 23.31 6.26 -0.50
N ALA A 206 22.79 5.30 -1.26
CA ALA A 206 22.93 3.89 -0.90
C ALA A 206 24.38 3.41 -1.05
N HIS A 207 25.10 3.84 -2.09
CA HIS A 207 26.52 3.57 -2.25
C HIS A 207 27.36 4.17 -1.12
N GLY A 208 27.01 5.36 -0.62
CA GLY A 208 27.65 5.98 0.53
C GLY A 208 27.48 5.13 1.79
N LEU A 209 26.24 4.74 2.10
CA LEU A 209 25.91 3.88 3.25
C LEU A 209 26.57 2.50 3.14
N TRP A 210 26.67 1.93 1.95
CA TRP A 210 27.33 0.63 1.72
C TRP A 210 28.85 0.69 1.96
N ARG A 211 29.51 1.78 1.54
CA ARG A 211 30.93 1.96 1.81
C ARG A 211 31.20 2.23 3.29
N SER A 212 30.37 3.04 3.93
CA SER A 212 30.51 3.33 5.36
C SER A 212 30.09 2.17 6.27
N SER A 213 29.49 1.11 5.74
CA SER A 213 29.20 -0.14 6.45
C SER A 213 30.32 -1.19 6.34
N GLY A 214 31.43 -0.85 5.69
CA GLY A 214 32.48 -1.82 5.36
C GLY A 214 31.95 -2.93 4.45
N GLU A 215 31.15 -2.55 3.46
CA GLU A 215 30.49 -3.48 2.53
C GLU A 215 29.60 -4.51 3.25
N GLY A 216 28.86 -4.03 4.26
CA GLY A 216 27.93 -4.84 5.05
C GLY A 216 28.55 -5.54 6.26
N ALA A 217 29.83 -5.30 6.57
CA ALA A 217 30.48 -5.84 7.75
C ALA A 217 29.92 -5.28 9.07
N HIS A 218 29.43 -4.05 9.07
CA HIS A 218 28.85 -3.40 10.25
C HIS A 218 27.70 -2.46 9.91
N VAL A 219 26.95 -2.02 10.90
CA VAL A 219 25.91 -0.99 10.70
C VAL A 219 26.60 0.34 10.37
N PRO A 220 26.20 1.06 9.30
CA PRO A 220 26.80 2.34 8.97
C PRO A 220 26.43 3.39 10.02
N SER A 221 27.40 4.24 10.40
CA SER A 221 27.21 5.31 11.39
C SER A 221 26.09 6.28 11.02
N ASP A 222 25.91 6.51 9.71
CA ASP A 222 24.94 7.43 9.13
C ASP A 222 23.64 6.75 8.70
N LEU A 223 23.37 5.53 9.17
CA LEU A 223 22.10 4.86 8.88
C LEU A 223 20.93 5.79 9.26
N PRO A 224 19.99 6.08 8.35
CA PRO A 224 18.88 6.99 8.65
C PRO A 224 17.95 6.40 9.71
N GLU A 225 17.28 7.27 10.45
CA GLU A 225 16.48 6.89 11.60
C GLU A 225 15.30 5.99 11.20
N GLY A 226 14.66 6.28 10.07
CA GLY A 226 13.62 5.41 9.52
C GLY A 226 14.12 3.99 9.27
N ALA A 227 15.35 3.82 8.79
CA ALA A 227 15.95 2.49 8.60
C ALA A 227 16.33 1.83 9.93
N ARG A 228 16.85 2.58 10.91
CA ARG A 228 17.13 2.07 12.27
C ARG A 228 15.88 1.52 12.95
N ARG A 229 14.73 2.17 12.71
CA ARG A 229 13.42 1.76 13.24
C ARG A 229 12.75 0.66 12.42
N GLY A 230 13.39 0.12 11.38
CA GLY A 230 12.78 -0.90 10.52
C GLY A 230 11.64 -0.39 9.64
N GLY A 231 11.66 0.90 9.29
CA GLY A 231 10.67 1.56 8.43
C GLY A 231 9.55 2.29 9.17
N TYR A 232 9.58 2.34 10.51
CA TYR A 232 8.60 3.08 11.31
C TYR A 232 9.04 4.53 11.55
N PHE A 233 8.09 5.48 11.53
CA PHE A 233 8.38 6.88 11.83
C PHE A 233 8.41 7.17 13.32
N ASN A 234 7.69 6.40 14.12
CA ASN A 234 7.68 6.45 15.57
C ASN A 234 8.15 5.12 16.16
N LEU A 235 8.68 5.16 17.37
CA LEU A 235 8.99 3.95 18.12
C LEU A 235 7.70 3.17 18.39
N ARG A 236 7.76 1.85 18.19
CA ARG A 236 6.67 0.92 18.52
C ARG A 236 7.16 0.04 19.65
N GLU A 237 6.38 -0.05 20.72
CA GLU A 237 6.57 -1.01 21.82
C GLU A 237 6.33 -2.46 21.34
#